data_AF-A0A3C0R4D7-F1
#
_entry.id   AF-A0A3C0R4D7-F1
#
_cell.length_a   1.000
_cell.length_b   1.000
_cell.length_c   1.000
_cell.angle_alpha   90.00
_cell.angle_beta   90.00
_cell.angle_gamma   90.00
#
_symmetry.space_group_name_H-M   'P 1'
#
loop_
_entity.id
_entity.type
_entity.pdbx_description
1 polymer ?
#
loop_
_entity_poly.entity_id
_entity_poly.type
_entity_poly.pdbx_seq_one_letter_code
_entity_poly.pdbx_strand_id
1 'polypeptide(L)'
;SRIDFQLYTHSSIDQHLAIQISAQINPGNSGGPVMRNAKVVGVAFQGYSGDVAQGVAYMVPTPVIRRFLKDIDDGHYDKYVDLGITYSKLQNPAQRKFLGLKDNDRGVLVTTVVAAGPCAKILREGDVLLTIDDHPIASDANVELEGERVEMPEVVERKFKGDTVKFEIWRDKQQMNVKIVLSTVWPYFVLGHSYDVRPRYVVYGGLLFQPLSLDLIEAYQPTDLRLRHYFDYFVLEQIYLQHPDVIVLTNILPDPINTYLAPYRGGIVDEINGKKIRTLDDLAKTFSEPADRFVVKMIGDGPPLVLDPKQAEAARERIKTRYNVVREQNLEEQAIAKAPENQKKI
;
A
#
# COMPACT_ATOMS: atom_id res chain seq x y z
N SER A 1 -25.28 -18.11 0.14
CA SER A 1 -24.10 -17.25 -0.06
C SER A 1 -23.34 -17.20 1.25
N ARG A 2 -22.02 -17.09 1.21
CA ARG A 2 -21.18 -16.88 2.40
C ARG A 2 -20.73 -15.42 2.40
N ILE A 3 -20.77 -14.78 3.55
CA ILE A 3 -20.20 -13.45 3.76
C ILE A 3 -18.78 -13.68 4.26
N ASP A 4 -17.81 -13.06 3.62
CA ASP A 4 -16.40 -13.25 3.95
C ASP A 4 -15.63 -11.94 3.74
N PHE A 5 -14.45 -11.85 4.33
CA PHE A 5 -13.53 -10.74 4.15
C PHE A 5 -12.44 -11.21 3.18
N GLN A 6 -12.39 -10.63 1.99
CA GLN A 6 -11.60 -11.15 0.87
C GLN A 6 -10.62 -10.10 0.39
N LEU A 7 -9.44 -10.56 -0.03
CA LEU A 7 -8.47 -9.70 -0.71
C LEU A 7 -9.06 -9.17 -2.01
N TYR A 8 -9.06 -7.85 -2.20
CA TYR A 8 -9.53 -7.24 -3.43
C TYR A 8 -8.41 -7.24 -4.46
N THR A 9 -8.63 -7.94 -5.57
CA THR A 9 -7.65 -8.15 -6.66
C THR A 9 -7.13 -6.85 -7.27
N HIS A 10 -7.91 -5.76 -7.20
CA HIS A 10 -7.45 -4.49 -7.76
C HIS A 10 -6.36 -3.88 -6.89
N SER A 11 -6.55 -3.74 -5.58
CA SER A 11 -5.51 -3.20 -4.69
C SER A 11 -4.35 -4.17 -4.46
N SER A 12 -4.64 -5.48 -4.48
CA SER A 12 -3.76 -6.60 -4.07
C SER A 12 -3.23 -6.54 -2.64
N ILE A 13 -3.72 -5.61 -1.81
CA ILE A 13 -3.18 -5.39 -0.45
C ILE A 13 -4.25 -5.26 0.63
N ASP A 14 -5.44 -4.75 0.28
CA ASP A 14 -6.55 -4.61 1.23
C ASP A 14 -7.60 -5.71 1.06
N GLN A 15 -8.26 -6.01 2.18
CA GLN A 15 -9.35 -6.96 2.22
C GLN A 15 -10.62 -6.19 2.56
N HIS A 16 -11.71 -6.52 1.87
CA HIS A 16 -13.02 -5.94 2.16
C HIS A 16 -14.10 -7.02 2.16
N LEU A 17 -15.29 -6.65 2.63
CA LEU A 17 -16.46 -7.51 2.58
C LEU A 17 -16.74 -7.99 1.14
N ALA A 18 -16.90 -9.30 0.96
CA ALA A 18 -17.32 -9.92 -0.28
C ALA A 18 -18.37 -10.99 0.01
N ILE A 19 -19.29 -11.19 -0.94
CA ILE A 19 -20.32 -12.22 -0.81
C ILE A 19 -20.09 -13.29 -1.87
N GLN A 20 -19.87 -14.52 -1.41
CA GLN A 20 -19.78 -15.68 -2.28
C GLN A 20 -21.16 -15.98 -2.89
N ILE A 21 -21.20 -16.10 -4.21
CA ILE A 21 -22.40 -16.45 -4.97
C ILE A 21 -22.20 -17.78 -5.70
N SER A 22 -23.31 -18.47 -5.97
CA SER A 22 -23.33 -19.75 -6.70
C SER A 22 -23.38 -19.57 -8.22
N ALA A 23 -23.39 -18.33 -8.70
CA ALA A 23 -23.39 -18.03 -10.13
C ALA A 23 -21.96 -18.10 -10.67
N GLN A 24 -21.78 -18.62 -11.88
CA GLN A 24 -20.49 -18.59 -12.56
C GLN A 24 -20.21 -17.16 -13.05
N ILE A 25 -19.06 -16.61 -12.67
CA ILE A 25 -18.52 -15.37 -13.22
C ILE A 25 -17.36 -15.75 -14.13
N ASN A 26 -17.48 -15.43 -15.42
CA ASN A 26 -16.41 -15.54 -16.40
C ASN A 26 -15.78 -14.16 -16.63
N PRO A 27 -14.52 -14.09 -17.10
CA PRO A 27 -13.93 -12.83 -17.56
C PRO A 27 -14.87 -12.09 -18.52
N GLY A 28 -15.09 -10.80 -18.29
CA GLY A 28 -16.04 -9.96 -19.02
C GLY A 28 -17.39 -9.75 -18.32
N ASN A 29 -17.76 -10.57 -17.34
CA ASN A 29 -18.95 -10.32 -16.50
C ASN A 29 -18.64 -9.45 -15.28
N SER A 30 -17.38 -9.40 -14.85
CA SER A 30 -16.91 -8.58 -13.74
C SER A 30 -17.21 -7.10 -13.99
N GLY A 31 -17.66 -6.39 -12.94
CA GLY A 31 -18.15 -5.02 -13.06
C GLY A 31 -19.65 -4.91 -13.40
N GLY A 32 -20.29 -5.99 -13.87
CA GLY A 32 -21.73 -6.04 -14.09
C GLY A 32 -22.55 -6.12 -12.78
N PRO A 33 -23.84 -5.74 -12.81
CA PRO A 33 -24.68 -5.80 -11.61
C PRO A 33 -25.09 -7.25 -11.27
N VAL A 34 -25.06 -7.58 -9.99
CA VAL A 34 -25.72 -8.79 -9.46
C VAL A 34 -27.14 -8.44 -9.05
N MET A 35 -28.12 -9.19 -9.56
CA MET A 35 -29.54 -8.87 -9.43
C MET A 35 -30.28 -9.87 -8.56
N ARG A 36 -31.20 -9.38 -7.70
CA ARG A 36 -32.20 -10.19 -7.01
C ARG A 36 -33.54 -9.45 -7.00
N ASN A 37 -34.61 -10.10 -7.45
CA ASN A 37 -35.96 -9.51 -7.50
C ASN A 37 -35.97 -8.12 -8.20
N ALA A 38 -35.31 -8.04 -9.36
CA ALA A 38 -35.13 -6.80 -10.14
C ALA A 38 -34.40 -5.64 -9.41
N LYS A 39 -33.69 -5.91 -8.31
CA LYS A 39 -32.83 -4.94 -7.62
C LYS A 39 -31.37 -5.34 -7.72
N VAL A 40 -30.50 -4.35 -7.83
CA VAL A 40 -29.05 -4.54 -7.71
C VAL A 40 -28.73 -4.87 -6.25
N VAL A 41 -28.05 -5.99 -6.03
CA VAL A 41 -27.61 -6.45 -4.70
C VAL A 41 -26.08 -6.52 -4.57
N GLY A 42 -25.36 -6.21 -5.64
CA GLY A 42 -23.91 -6.14 -5.65
C GLY A 42 -23.35 -5.90 -7.03
N VAL A 43 -22.03 -5.88 -7.13
CA VAL A 43 -21.28 -5.85 -8.39
C VAL A 43 -20.50 -7.15 -8.52
N ALA A 44 -20.60 -7.79 -9.68
CA ALA A 44 -19.88 -9.02 -9.98
C ALA A 44 -18.37 -8.80 -9.83
N PHE A 45 -17.73 -9.61 -9.00
CA PHE A 45 -16.32 -9.50 -8.66
C PHE A 45 -15.61 -10.79 -9.06
N GLN A 46 -14.56 -10.68 -9.86
CA GLN A 46 -13.75 -11.85 -10.18
C GLN A 46 -13.01 -12.27 -8.92
N GLY A 47 -13.37 -13.43 -8.37
CA GLY A 47 -12.56 -14.07 -7.34
C GLY A 47 -11.18 -14.44 -7.87
N TYR A 48 -10.25 -14.66 -6.95
CA TYR A 48 -8.85 -15.01 -7.21
C TYR A 48 -8.69 -16.10 -8.29
N SER A 49 -7.89 -15.81 -9.33
CA SER A 49 -7.51 -16.75 -10.38
C SER A 49 -6.33 -17.61 -9.92
N GLY A 50 -6.58 -18.55 -9.02
CA GLY A 50 -5.68 -19.68 -8.76
C GLY A 50 -6.36 -20.99 -9.13
N ASP A 51 -5.59 -22.06 -9.35
CA ASP A 51 -6.06 -23.42 -9.70
C ASP A 51 -7.02 -24.08 -8.67
N VAL A 52 -7.44 -23.34 -7.63
CA VAL A 52 -8.08 -23.87 -6.42
C VAL A 52 -9.60 -23.62 -6.37
N ALA A 53 -10.21 -22.87 -7.28
CA ALA A 53 -11.67 -22.63 -7.22
C ALA A 53 -12.36 -22.61 -8.58
N GLN A 54 -12.42 -23.76 -9.26
CA GLN A 54 -13.43 -23.95 -10.30
C GLN A 54 -14.83 -23.96 -9.64
N GLY A 55 -15.65 -22.92 -9.90
CA GLY A 55 -17.07 -22.88 -9.53
C GLY A 55 -17.47 -22.00 -8.34
N VAL A 56 -16.58 -21.14 -7.83
CA VAL A 56 -16.91 -20.14 -6.80
C VAL A 56 -16.70 -18.74 -7.34
N ALA A 57 -17.70 -17.87 -7.17
CA ALA A 57 -17.62 -16.47 -7.56
C ALA A 57 -18.01 -15.55 -6.41
N TYR A 58 -17.61 -14.30 -6.48
CA TYR A 58 -17.86 -13.30 -5.45
C TYR A 58 -18.58 -12.08 -6.03
N MET A 59 -19.20 -11.32 -5.15
CA MET A 59 -19.71 -10.00 -5.48
C MET A 59 -19.31 -8.98 -4.42
N VAL A 60 -19.04 -7.76 -4.87
CA VAL A 60 -18.93 -6.58 -4.01
C VAL A 60 -20.34 -6.25 -3.50
N PRO A 61 -20.59 -6.29 -2.18
CA PRO A 61 -21.93 -6.12 -1.63
C PRO A 61 -22.32 -4.65 -1.51
N THR A 62 -23.63 -4.39 -1.35
CA THR A 62 -24.13 -3.00 -1.28
C THR A 62 -23.56 -2.13 -0.15
N PRO A 63 -23.17 -2.63 1.05
CA PRO A 63 -22.51 -1.79 2.05
C PRO A 63 -21.19 -1.19 1.53
N VAL A 64 -20.36 -2.00 0.87
CA VAL A 64 -19.10 -1.57 0.23
C VAL A 64 -19.38 -0.54 -0.86
N ILE A 65 -20.35 -0.80 -1.74
CA ILE A 65 -20.73 0.13 -2.81
C ILE A 65 -21.21 1.47 -2.24
N ARG A 66 -22.10 1.45 -1.22
CA ARG A 66 -22.62 2.68 -0.60
C ARG A 66 -21.53 3.46 0.12
N ARG A 67 -20.62 2.76 0.80
CA ARG A 67 -19.46 3.37 1.45
C ARG A 67 -18.60 4.09 0.41
N PHE A 68 -18.24 3.42 -0.68
CA PHE A 68 -17.48 4.01 -1.78
C PHE A 68 -18.18 5.23 -2.38
N LEU A 69 -19.47 5.12 -2.74
CA LEU A 69 -20.23 6.24 -3.32
C LEU A 69 -20.31 7.46 -2.40
N LYS A 70 -20.39 7.23 -1.08
CA LYS A 70 -20.35 8.31 -0.09
C LYS A 70 -18.96 8.93 0.03
N ASP A 71 -17.90 8.12 -0.05
CA ASP A 71 -16.51 8.57 0.02
C ASP A 71 -16.19 9.53 -1.12
N ILE A 72 -16.71 9.26 -2.33
CA ILE A 72 -16.45 10.04 -3.54
C ILE A 72 -17.50 11.12 -3.85
N ASP A 73 -18.39 11.44 -2.92
CA ASP A 73 -19.50 12.40 -3.15
C ASP A 73 -18.97 13.83 -3.43
N ASP A 74 -17.79 14.16 -2.92
CA ASP A 74 -17.08 15.41 -3.20
C ASP A 74 -16.16 15.34 -4.45
N GLY A 75 -16.15 14.19 -5.13
CA GLY A 75 -15.29 13.92 -6.29
C GLY A 75 -13.88 13.45 -5.96
N HIS A 76 -13.54 13.24 -4.68
CA HIS A 76 -12.25 12.73 -4.23
C HIS A 76 -12.40 11.36 -3.57
N TYR A 77 -11.49 10.42 -3.85
CA TYR A 77 -11.48 9.12 -3.17
C TYR A 77 -10.48 9.14 -2.00
N ASP A 78 -11.00 9.24 -0.78
CA ASP A 78 -10.19 9.30 0.45
C ASP A 78 -9.57 7.94 0.87
N LYS A 79 -9.95 6.86 0.17
CA LYS A 79 -9.51 5.47 0.40
C LYS A 79 -10.06 4.89 1.71
N TYR A 80 -9.81 3.60 1.91
CA TYR A 80 -10.15 2.92 3.16
C TYR A 80 -9.24 3.36 4.30
N VAL A 81 -9.83 3.50 5.49
CA VAL A 81 -9.10 3.69 6.74
C VAL A 81 -8.66 2.34 7.30
N ASP A 82 -7.58 2.35 8.07
CA ASP A 82 -7.02 1.14 8.68
C ASP A 82 -6.55 1.47 10.10
N LEU A 83 -6.56 0.48 11.00
CA LEU A 83 -6.03 0.64 12.36
C LEU A 83 -4.50 0.73 12.37
N GLY A 84 -3.82 0.14 11.38
CA GLY A 84 -2.38 0.01 11.32
C GLY A 84 -1.85 -0.93 12.39
N ILE A 85 -2.53 -2.06 12.62
CA ILE A 85 -2.11 -3.08 13.60
C ILE A 85 -2.22 -4.47 13.00
N THR A 86 -1.41 -5.39 13.51
CA THR A 86 -1.68 -6.83 13.39
C THR A 86 -2.12 -7.38 14.74
N TYR A 87 -2.88 -8.46 14.72
CA TYR A 87 -3.35 -9.10 15.95
C TYR A 87 -3.37 -10.62 15.85
N SER A 88 -3.25 -11.27 17.00
CA SER A 88 -3.38 -12.70 17.18
C SER A 88 -4.67 -13.06 17.90
N LYS A 89 -5.36 -14.08 17.40
CA LYS A 89 -6.54 -14.69 18.02
C LYS A 89 -6.17 -15.27 19.38
N LEU A 90 -7.04 -15.11 20.38
CA LEU A 90 -6.83 -15.61 21.75
C LEU A 90 -7.67 -16.84 22.06
N GLN A 91 -7.79 -17.78 21.13
CA GLN A 91 -8.63 -18.98 21.30
C GLN A 91 -8.12 -19.93 22.39
N ASN A 92 -6.82 -19.90 22.70
CA ASN A 92 -6.21 -20.74 23.72
C ASN A 92 -6.51 -20.20 25.15
N PRO A 93 -7.25 -20.93 26.01
CA PRO A 93 -7.52 -20.52 27.38
C PRO A 93 -6.26 -20.25 28.22
N ALA A 94 -5.18 -21.00 27.98
CA ALA A 94 -3.92 -20.82 28.70
C ALA A 94 -3.27 -19.46 28.38
N GLN A 95 -3.39 -19.00 27.13
CA GLN A 95 -2.90 -17.68 26.71
C GLN A 95 -3.71 -16.56 27.37
N ARG A 96 -5.04 -16.68 27.39
CA ARG A 96 -5.92 -15.73 28.12
C ARG A 96 -5.57 -15.66 29.60
N LYS A 97 -5.40 -16.81 30.26
CA LYS A 97 -5.01 -16.89 31.67
C LYS A 97 -3.64 -16.28 31.93
N PHE A 98 -2.66 -16.52 31.05
CA PHE A 98 -1.32 -15.91 31.14
C PHE A 98 -1.40 -14.38 31.08
N LEU A 99 -2.24 -13.83 30.21
CA LEU A 99 -2.48 -12.40 30.07
C LEU A 99 -3.32 -11.81 31.23
N GLY A 100 -3.80 -12.64 32.16
CA GLY A 100 -4.63 -12.23 33.29
C GLY A 100 -6.10 -12.00 32.95
N LEU A 101 -6.55 -12.47 31.78
CA LEU A 101 -7.92 -12.35 31.33
C LEU A 101 -8.81 -13.47 31.90
N LYS A 102 -10.12 -13.20 31.94
CA LYS A 102 -11.12 -14.22 32.20
C LYS A 102 -11.20 -15.19 31.02
N ASP A 103 -11.54 -16.44 31.30
CA ASP A 103 -11.74 -17.45 30.27
C ASP A 103 -13.17 -17.39 29.71
N ASN A 104 -13.48 -16.30 29.00
CA ASN A 104 -14.81 -15.99 28.47
C ASN A 104 -14.83 -15.85 26.94
N ASP A 105 -13.84 -16.45 26.28
CA ASP A 105 -13.69 -16.49 24.83
C ASP A 105 -13.69 -15.11 24.14
N ARG A 106 -13.06 -14.13 24.79
CA ARG A 106 -13.06 -12.72 24.35
C ARG A 106 -11.65 -12.19 24.10
N GLY A 107 -11.54 -11.37 23.06
CA GLY A 107 -10.45 -10.46 22.77
C GLY A 107 -9.38 -10.99 21.83
N VAL A 108 -8.59 -10.06 21.27
CA VAL A 108 -7.45 -10.36 20.39
C VAL A 108 -6.22 -9.60 20.87
N LEU A 109 -5.04 -10.22 20.75
CA LEU A 109 -3.77 -9.65 21.19
C LEU A 109 -3.15 -8.82 20.07
N VAL A 110 -2.86 -7.54 20.31
CA VAL A 110 -2.10 -6.70 19.38
C VAL A 110 -0.66 -7.20 19.30
N THR A 111 -0.22 -7.56 18.11
CA THR A 111 1.12 -8.12 17.85
C THR A 111 2.07 -7.13 17.20
N THR A 112 1.56 -6.18 16.42
CA THR A 112 2.37 -5.13 15.81
C THR A 112 1.55 -3.86 15.73
N VAL A 113 2.20 -2.71 15.91
CA VAL A 113 1.60 -1.40 15.66
C VAL A 113 2.46 -0.65 14.63
N VAL A 114 1.88 -0.32 13.49
CA VAL A 114 2.53 0.43 12.41
C VAL A 114 2.64 1.90 12.84
N ALA A 115 3.88 2.42 12.93
CA ALA A 115 4.14 3.79 13.38
C ALA A 115 3.49 4.89 12.52
N ALA A 116 3.27 4.63 11.23
CA ALA A 116 2.53 5.52 10.34
C ALA A 116 0.99 5.42 10.46
N GLY A 117 0.47 4.50 11.28
CA GLY A 117 -0.96 4.26 11.43
C GLY A 117 -1.60 5.03 12.60
N PRO A 118 -2.95 5.09 12.63
CA PRO A 118 -3.67 5.88 13.63
C PRO A 118 -3.54 5.33 15.06
N CYS A 119 -3.26 4.04 15.21
CA CYS A 119 -3.06 3.42 16.52
C CYS A 119 -1.70 3.73 17.16
N ALA A 120 -0.72 4.24 16.41
CA ALA A 120 0.70 4.31 16.81
C ALA A 120 0.97 5.00 18.16
N LYS A 121 0.18 6.03 18.51
CA LYS A 121 0.35 6.80 19.75
C LYS A 121 -0.56 6.32 20.89
N ILE A 122 -1.42 5.34 20.64
CA ILE A 122 -2.54 4.98 21.51
C ILE A 122 -2.41 3.52 21.96
N LEU A 123 -2.29 2.60 21.00
CA LEU A 123 -2.11 1.17 21.24
C LEU A 123 -0.62 0.82 21.32
N ARG A 124 -0.34 -0.35 21.90
CA ARG A 124 0.99 -0.94 22.04
C ARG A 124 0.92 -2.43 21.76
N GLU A 125 2.03 -3.00 21.31
CA GLU A 125 2.18 -4.45 21.29
C GLU A 125 1.94 -5.02 22.69
N GLY A 126 1.18 -6.11 22.76
CA GLY A 126 0.79 -6.73 24.02
C GLY A 126 -0.56 -6.27 24.59
N ASP A 127 -1.15 -5.19 24.06
CA ASP A 127 -2.53 -4.83 24.40
C ASP A 127 -3.49 -5.92 23.93
N VAL A 128 -4.56 -6.19 24.69
CA VAL A 128 -5.67 -7.01 24.22
C VAL A 128 -6.88 -6.14 23.93
N LEU A 129 -7.38 -6.18 22.71
CA LEU A 129 -8.61 -5.51 22.31
C LEU A 129 -9.81 -6.34 22.78
N LEU A 130 -10.70 -5.76 23.57
CA LEU A 130 -11.84 -6.45 24.17
C LEU A 130 -13.18 -6.02 23.56
N THR A 131 -13.35 -4.74 23.22
CA THR A 131 -14.46 -4.25 22.38
C THR A 131 -13.93 -3.38 21.26
N ILE A 132 -14.70 -3.28 20.18
CA ILE A 132 -14.59 -2.25 19.15
C ILE A 132 -15.94 -1.53 19.05
N ASP A 133 -15.94 -0.22 19.26
CA ASP A 133 -17.14 0.55 19.60
C ASP A 133 -17.99 -0.18 20.66
N ASP A 134 -19.24 -0.50 20.34
CA ASP A 134 -20.18 -1.19 21.23
C ASP A 134 -20.22 -2.71 21.00
N HIS A 135 -19.29 -3.25 20.20
CA HIS A 135 -19.24 -4.67 19.84
C HIS A 135 -18.14 -5.42 20.62
N PRO A 136 -18.48 -6.42 21.44
CA PRO A 136 -17.50 -7.32 22.05
C PRO A 136 -16.74 -8.10 20.98
N ILE A 137 -15.41 -8.15 21.10
CA ILE A 137 -14.56 -8.90 20.18
C ILE A 137 -14.40 -10.33 20.71
N ALA A 138 -14.84 -11.33 19.94
CA ALA A 138 -14.63 -12.73 20.27
C ALA A 138 -13.15 -13.14 20.12
N SER A 139 -12.75 -14.24 20.75
CA SER A 139 -11.36 -14.72 20.75
C SER A 139 -10.83 -15.06 19.36
N ASP A 140 -11.72 -15.32 18.40
CA ASP A 140 -11.41 -15.64 17.01
C ASP A 140 -11.43 -14.43 16.08
N ALA A 141 -11.46 -13.22 16.66
CA ALA A 141 -11.49 -11.90 16.01
C ALA A 141 -12.81 -11.50 15.34
N ASN A 142 -13.92 -12.20 15.64
CA ASN A 142 -15.24 -11.81 15.13
C ASN A 142 -16.01 -10.90 16.08
N VAL A 143 -16.96 -10.17 15.51
CA VAL A 143 -17.96 -9.35 16.20
C VAL A 143 -19.35 -9.64 15.62
N GLU A 144 -20.40 -9.40 16.41
CA GLU A 144 -21.78 -9.38 15.93
C GLU A 144 -22.12 -7.98 15.42
N LEU A 145 -22.36 -7.83 14.12
CA LEU A 145 -22.67 -6.57 13.46
C LEU A 145 -23.93 -6.73 12.60
N GLU A 146 -24.97 -5.96 12.91
CA GLU A 146 -26.26 -6.01 12.19
C GLU A 146 -26.90 -7.41 12.10
N GLY A 147 -26.66 -8.25 13.12
CA GLY A 147 -27.20 -9.61 13.20
C GLY A 147 -26.37 -10.67 12.47
N GLU A 148 -25.21 -10.29 11.94
CA GLU A 148 -24.25 -11.18 11.28
C GLU A 148 -22.94 -11.21 12.05
N ARG A 149 -22.29 -12.39 12.06
CA ARG A 149 -20.97 -12.58 12.65
C ARG A 149 -19.90 -12.31 11.59
N VAL A 150 -19.14 -11.24 11.78
CA VAL A 150 -18.13 -10.75 10.81
C VAL A 150 -16.79 -10.51 11.50
N GLU A 151 -15.72 -10.42 10.73
CA GLU A 151 -14.42 -10.05 11.29
C GLU A 151 -14.43 -8.61 11.82
N MET A 152 -13.74 -8.38 12.95
CA MET A 152 -13.63 -7.07 13.61
C MET A 152 -13.27 -5.90 12.66
N PRO A 153 -12.37 -6.05 11.66
CA PRO A 153 -12.05 -4.96 10.72
C PRO A 153 -13.26 -4.38 9.97
N GLU A 154 -14.35 -5.14 9.78
CA GLU A 154 -15.58 -4.65 9.14
C GLU A 154 -16.19 -3.43 9.86
N VAL A 155 -15.99 -3.29 11.18
CA VAL A 155 -16.44 -2.11 11.93
C VAL A 155 -15.67 -0.86 11.52
N VAL A 156 -14.40 -1.02 11.13
CA VAL A 156 -13.52 0.06 10.68
C VAL A 156 -13.75 0.37 9.20
N GLU A 157 -13.96 -0.65 8.36
CA GLU A 157 -14.27 -0.53 6.92
C GLU A 157 -15.45 0.40 6.62
N ARG A 158 -16.47 0.36 7.48
CA ARG A 158 -17.69 1.17 7.34
C ARG A 158 -17.51 2.63 7.70
N LYS A 159 -16.35 3.00 8.24
CA LYS A 159 -16.01 4.36 8.65
C LYS A 159 -15.18 5.09 7.58
N PHE A 160 -15.07 6.39 7.76
CA PHE A 160 -14.37 7.31 6.88
C PHE A 160 -13.15 7.90 7.58
N LYS A 161 -12.26 8.51 6.79
CA LYS A 161 -11.12 9.25 7.30
C LYS A 161 -11.59 10.37 8.23
N GLY A 162 -10.97 10.47 9.41
CA GLY A 162 -11.36 11.42 10.45
C GLY A 162 -12.48 10.92 11.38
N ASP A 163 -13.19 9.85 11.03
CA ASP A 163 -14.10 9.18 11.97
C ASP A 163 -13.32 8.62 13.16
N THR A 164 -14.05 8.27 14.21
CA THR A 164 -13.44 7.71 15.41
C THR A 164 -13.98 6.33 15.72
N VAL A 165 -13.11 5.49 16.26
CA VAL A 165 -13.44 4.17 16.81
C VAL A 165 -12.99 4.10 18.26
N LYS A 166 -13.81 3.50 19.11
CA LYS A 166 -13.49 3.29 20.53
C LYS A 166 -13.06 1.85 20.73
N PHE A 167 -12.11 1.63 21.62
CA PHE A 167 -11.78 0.30 22.09
C PHE A 167 -11.81 0.27 23.62
N GLU A 168 -12.41 -0.77 24.18
CA GLU A 168 -12.03 -1.26 25.50
C GLU A 168 -10.82 -2.18 25.31
N ILE A 169 -9.73 -1.89 26.02
CA ILE A 169 -8.49 -2.66 25.95
C ILE A 169 -8.08 -3.17 27.33
N TRP A 170 -7.25 -4.21 27.34
CA TRP A 170 -6.56 -4.72 28.50
C TRP A 170 -5.06 -4.48 28.34
N ARG A 171 -4.49 -3.68 29.25
CA ARG A 171 -3.07 -3.35 29.29
C ARG A 171 -2.59 -3.44 30.73
N ASP A 172 -1.45 -4.07 30.97
CA ASP A 172 -0.85 -4.19 32.31
C ASP A 172 -1.83 -4.71 33.38
N LYS A 173 -2.69 -5.66 32.98
CA LYS A 173 -3.77 -6.24 33.81
C LYS A 173 -4.87 -5.27 34.24
N GLN A 174 -5.05 -4.18 33.50
CA GLN A 174 -6.06 -3.17 33.75
C GLN A 174 -6.89 -2.92 32.49
N GLN A 175 -8.19 -2.73 32.69
CA GLN A 175 -9.11 -2.36 31.62
C GLN A 175 -9.06 -0.84 31.39
N MET A 176 -8.97 -0.44 30.13
CA MET A 176 -8.87 0.97 29.73
C MET A 176 -9.75 1.23 28.52
N ASN A 177 -10.27 2.44 28.40
CA ASN A 177 -10.97 2.88 27.19
C ASN A 177 -10.07 3.81 26.39
N VAL A 178 -9.94 3.55 25.10
CA VAL A 178 -9.20 4.40 24.17
C VAL A 178 -10.09 4.80 23.00
N LYS A 179 -9.81 5.97 22.44
CA LYS A 179 -10.51 6.51 21.28
C LYS A 179 -9.47 6.83 20.21
N ILE A 180 -9.66 6.30 19.02
CA ILE A 180 -8.73 6.39 17.90
C ILE A 180 -9.41 7.16 16.77
N VAL A 181 -8.72 8.17 16.24
CA VAL A 181 -9.15 8.88 15.02
C VAL A 181 -8.58 8.13 13.83
N LEU A 182 -9.45 7.68 12.93
CA LEU A 182 -9.11 6.81 11.82
C LEU A 182 -8.50 7.59 10.66
N SER A 183 -7.51 6.97 10.02
CA SER A 183 -6.86 7.47 8.83
C SER A 183 -6.37 6.31 7.97
N THR A 184 -5.89 6.61 6.78
CA THR A 184 -5.13 5.67 5.95
C THR A 184 -3.79 5.33 6.58
N VAL A 185 -3.20 4.19 6.21
CA VAL A 185 -1.84 3.78 6.56
C VAL A 185 -1.00 3.81 5.28
N TRP A 186 -0.36 4.95 5.01
CA TRP A 186 0.28 5.23 3.71
C TRP A 186 1.33 4.19 3.26
N PRO A 187 2.13 3.54 4.14
CA PRO A 187 3.13 2.58 3.67
C PRO A 187 2.55 1.38 2.94
N TYR A 188 1.28 1.02 3.19
CA TYR A 188 0.62 -0.06 2.47
C TYR A 188 0.43 0.25 0.98
N PHE A 189 0.36 1.53 0.59
CA PHE A 189 0.20 1.90 -0.81
C PHE A 189 1.44 1.57 -1.66
N VAL A 190 2.62 1.45 -1.05
CA VAL A 190 3.83 0.97 -1.73
C VAL A 190 3.69 -0.50 -2.14
N LEU A 191 2.93 -1.27 -1.36
CA LEU A 191 2.71 -2.70 -1.55
C LEU A 191 1.46 -3.02 -2.39
N GLY A 192 0.70 -2.01 -2.81
CA GLY A 192 -0.49 -2.18 -3.66
C GLY A 192 -0.25 -1.69 -5.08
N HIS A 193 -1.14 -2.06 -6.00
CA HIS A 193 -1.10 -1.55 -7.37
C HIS A 193 -1.61 -0.12 -7.45
N SER A 194 -1.00 0.65 -8.34
CA SER A 194 -1.47 1.98 -8.69
C SER A 194 -1.95 2.02 -10.14
N TYR A 195 -3.23 2.37 -10.34
CA TYR A 195 -3.83 2.47 -11.67
C TYR A 195 -4.02 3.91 -12.10
N ASP A 196 -4.01 4.13 -13.41
CA ASP A 196 -4.28 5.41 -14.04
C ASP A 196 -3.43 6.58 -13.52
N VAL A 197 -2.26 6.28 -12.96
CA VAL A 197 -1.28 7.26 -12.50
C VAL A 197 0.05 7.07 -13.21
N ARG A 198 0.72 8.19 -13.49
CA ARG A 198 2.10 8.14 -14.00
C ARG A 198 3.06 7.90 -12.84
N PRO A 199 4.01 6.95 -12.97
CA PRO A 199 4.96 6.67 -11.90
C PRO A 199 5.85 7.88 -11.62
N ARG A 200 6.26 8.01 -10.37
CA ARG A 200 7.26 9.02 -9.98
C ARG A 200 8.64 8.62 -10.48
N TYR A 201 9.42 9.58 -10.96
CA TYR A 201 10.79 9.34 -11.42
C TYR A 201 11.64 10.62 -11.50
N VAL A 202 12.95 10.44 -11.51
CA VAL A 202 13.96 11.46 -11.83
C VAL A 202 14.95 10.86 -12.83
N VAL A 203 15.28 11.60 -13.89
CA VAL A 203 16.33 11.30 -14.86
C VAL A 203 17.44 12.32 -14.71
N TYR A 204 18.67 11.87 -14.53
CA TYR A 204 19.85 12.74 -14.49
C TYR A 204 21.04 12.09 -15.21
N GLY A 205 21.61 12.74 -16.23
CA GLY A 205 22.72 12.17 -17.01
C GLY A 205 22.41 10.81 -17.67
N GLY A 206 21.12 10.55 -17.93
CA GLY A 206 20.62 9.27 -18.45
C GLY A 206 20.28 8.23 -17.38
N LEU A 207 20.57 8.46 -16.11
CA LEU A 207 20.22 7.55 -15.02
C LEU A 207 18.77 7.77 -14.61
N LEU A 208 17.95 6.73 -14.63
CA LEU A 208 16.54 6.74 -14.24
C LEU A 208 16.38 6.22 -12.81
N PHE A 209 15.93 7.09 -11.91
CA PHE A 209 15.65 6.81 -10.52
C PHE A 209 14.15 6.77 -10.27
N GLN A 210 13.66 5.77 -9.55
CA GLN A 210 12.25 5.60 -9.21
C GLN A 210 12.11 5.10 -7.77
N PRO A 211 11.07 5.52 -7.02
CA PRO A 211 10.74 4.91 -5.75
C PRO A 211 10.27 3.46 -5.99
N LEU A 212 10.66 2.57 -5.08
CA LEU A 212 10.20 1.19 -5.05
C LEU A 212 8.68 1.13 -4.87
N SER A 213 8.02 0.26 -5.62
CA SER A 213 6.59 -0.03 -5.53
C SER A 213 6.31 -1.45 -6.02
N LEU A 214 5.12 -1.98 -5.75
CA LEU A 214 4.69 -3.27 -6.28
C LEU A 214 4.78 -3.28 -7.82
N ASP A 215 4.26 -2.24 -8.47
CA ASP A 215 4.30 -2.13 -9.94
C ASP A 215 5.72 -2.16 -10.50
N LEU A 216 6.70 -1.57 -9.79
CA LEU A 216 8.11 -1.64 -10.18
C LEU A 216 8.68 -3.05 -10.00
N ILE A 217 8.39 -3.69 -8.87
CA ILE A 217 8.82 -5.08 -8.60
C ILE A 217 8.29 -6.02 -9.68
N GLU A 218 7.03 -5.89 -10.07
CA GLU A 218 6.43 -6.71 -11.11
C GLU A 218 6.98 -6.41 -12.51
N ALA A 219 7.17 -5.13 -12.84
CA ALA A 219 7.66 -4.73 -14.16
C ALA A 219 9.12 -5.14 -14.40
N TYR A 220 9.98 -5.06 -13.39
CA TYR A 220 11.41 -5.33 -13.53
C TYR A 220 11.85 -6.71 -13.03
N GLN A 221 11.04 -7.37 -12.20
CA GLN A 221 11.33 -8.68 -11.59
C GLN A 221 12.78 -8.77 -11.06
N PRO A 222 13.20 -7.84 -10.18
CA PRO A 222 14.59 -7.77 -9.76
C PRO A 222 14.99 -9.03 -8.99
N THR A 223 16.22 -9.50 -9.24
CA THR A 223 16.81 -10.64 -8.54
C THR A 223 17.68 -10.24 -7.33
N ASP A 224 17.91 -8.94 -7.13
CA ASP A 224 18.65 -8.42 -5.97
C ASP A 224 17.84 -8.65 -4.68
N LEU A 225 18.37 -9.51 -3.80
CA LEU A 225 17.75 -9.87 -2.53
C LEU A 225 17.61 -8.70 -1.55
N ARG A 226 18.52 -7.72 -1.60
CA ARG A 226 18.43 -6.51 -0.77
C ARG A 226 17.26 -5.66 -1.24
N LEU A 227 17.08 -5.50 -2.55
CA LEU A 227 15.92 -4.78 -3.07
C LEU A 227 14.61 -5.48 -2.69
N ARG A 228 14.58 -6.82 -2.80
CA ARG A 228 13.42 -7.61 -2.38
C ARG A 228 13.14 -7.49 -0.87
N HIS A 229 14.17 -7.50 -0.04
CA HIS A 229 14.04 -7.30 1.40
C HIS A 229 13.47 -5.91 1.74
N TYR A 230 13.96 -4.84 1.10
CA TYR A 230 13.43 -3.49 1.31
C TYR A 230 11.96 -3.36 0.93
N PHE A 231 11.49 -4.15 -0.05
CA PHE A 231 10.07 -4.22 -0.41
C PHE A 231 9.27 -5.06 0.60
N ASP A 232 9.63 -6.33 0.80
CA ASP A 232 8.86 -7.28 1.62
C ASP A 232 8.77 -6.86 3.10
N TYR A 233 9.83 -6.25 3.61
CA TYR A 233 9.93 -5.80 5.01
C TYR A 233 9.68 -4.30 5.16
N PHE A 234 9.23 -3.62 4.10
CA PHE A 234 9.03 -2.18 4.09
C PHE A 234 8.22 -1.70 5.31
N VAL A 235 7.10 -2.38 5.58
CA VAL A 235 6.22 -2.06 6.71
C VAL A 235 6.61 -2.80 7.98
N LEU A 236 6.94 -4.09 7.89
CA LEU A 236 7.19 -4.95 9.05
C LEU A 236 8.41 -4.48 9.87
N GLU A 237 9.50 -4.12 9.19
CA GLU A 237 10.70 -3.55 9.83
C GLU A 237 10.68 -2.02 9.88
N GLN A 238 9.56 -1.41 9.49
CA GLN A 238 9.35 0.04 9.47
C GLN A 238 10.43 0.81 8.68
N ILE A 239 10.94 0.21 7.59
CA ILE A 239 11.97 0.78 6.71
C ILE A 239 11.54 2.18 6.20
N TYR A 240 10.24 2.38 5.97
CA TYR A 240 9.64 3.65 5.57
C TYR A 240 9.96 4.83 6.51
N LEU A 241 10.30 4.58 7.77
CA LEU A 241 10.70 5.63 8.71
C LEU A 241 12.06 6.24 8.39
N GLN A 242 12.93 5.54 7.66
CA GLN A 242 14.23 6.05 7.23
C GLN A 242 14.29 6.28 5.71
N HIS A 243 13.61 5.42 4.95
CA HIS A 243 13.54 5.46 3.50
C HIS A 243 12.07 5.54 3.06
N PRO A 244 11.38 6.69 3.26
CA PRO A 244 10.00 6.84 2.85
C PRO A 244 9.81 6.63 1.34
N ASP A 245 10.78 7.07 0.53
CA ASP A 245 10.98 6.53 -0.81
C ASP A 245 12.25 5.66 -0.79
N VAL A 246 12.12 4.37 -1.10
CA VAL A 246 13.27 3.52 -1.41
C VAL A 246 13.66 3.78 -2.85
N ILE A 247 14.62 4.67 -3.09
CA ILE A 247 14.93 5.17 -4.44
C ILE A 247 15.90 4.25 -5.15
N VAL A 248 15.46 3.64 -6.25
CA VAL A 248 16.22 2.65 -7.02
C VAL A 248 16.71 3.25 -8.33
N LEU A 249 17.97 3.01 -8.70
CA LEU A 249 18.46 3.23 -10.06
C LEU A 249 17.91 2.11 -10.97
N THR A 250 16.69 2.28 -11.48
CA THR A 250 15.99 1.23 -12.23
C THR A 250 16.60 0.99 -13.60
N ASN A 251 17.02 2.07 -14.27
CA ASN A 251 17.59 1.95 -15.61
C ASN A 251 18.62 3.04 -15.92
N ILE A 252 19.38 2.83 -17.00
CA ILE A 252 20.38 3.77 -17.51
C ILE A 252 20.17 3.89 -19.01
N LEU A 253 19.83 5.09 -19.48
CA LEU A 253 19.76 5.48 -20.87
C LEU A 253 21.19 5.65 -21.41
N PRO A 254 21.69 4.74 -22.27
CA PRO A 254 23.10 4.71 -22.62
C PRO A 254 23.61 5.98 -23.32
N ASP A 255 24.70 6.54 -22.79
CA ASP A 255 25.43 7.67 -23.38
C ASP A 255 26.93 7.53 -23.05
N PRO A 256 27.87 8.07 -23.87
CA PRO A 256 29.29 8.03 -23.55
C PRO A 256 29.66 8.44 -22.11
N ILE A 257 28.90 9.36 -21.49
CA ILE A 257 29.17 9.83 -20.12
C ILE A 257 28.87 8.79 -19.03
N ASN A 258 28.11 7.74 -19.32
CA ASN A 258 27.58 6.79 -18.31
C ASN A 258 27.89 5.31 -18.61
N THR A 259 28.78 5.03 -19.55
CA THR A 259 29.12 3.67 -20.02
C THR A 259 29.63 2.72 -18.93
N TYR A 260 30.25 3.25 -17.88
CA TYR A 260 30.82 2.52 -16.75
C TYR A 260 29.84 2.29 -15.59
N LEU A 261 28.59 2.77 -15.71
CA LEU A 261 27.63 2.78 -14.60
C LEU A 261 26.68 1.57 -14.57
N ALA A 262 26.79 0.65 -15.54
CA ALA A 262 25.94 -0.55 -15.60
C ALA A 262 25.89 -1.38 -14.30
N PRO A 263 26.99 -1.56 -13.53
CA PRO A 263 26.96 -2.31 -12.27
C PRO A 263 26.12 -1.69 -11.15
N TYR A 264 25.78 -0.41 -11.24
CA TYR A 264 24.97 0.28 -10.23
C TYR A 264 23.47 0.13 -10.45
N ARG A 265 23.03 -0.43 -11.60
CA ARG A 265 21.61 -0.66 -11.88
C ARG A 265 21.02 -1.60 -10.82
N GLY A 266 19.84 -1.26 -10.30
CA GLY A 266 19.19 -1.94 -9.18
C GLY A 266 19.69 -1.47 -7.80
N GLY A 267 20.72 -0.64 -7.74
CA GLY A 267 21.20 -0.04 -6.50
C GLY A 267 20.17 0.92 -5.90
N ILE A 268 20.10 0.92 -4.56
CA ILE A 268 19.24 1.82 -3.78
C ILE A 268 20.09 3.01 -3.33
N VAL A 269 19.64 4.23 -3.60
CA VAL A 269 20.34 5.46 -3.19
C VAL A 269 20.26 5.64 -1.68
N ASP A 270 21.39 5.95 -1.04
CA ASP A 270 21.47 6.24 0.40
C ASP A 270 21.76 7.73 0.67
N GLU A 271 22.86 8.23 0.10
CA GLU A 271 23.33 9.60 0.30
C GLU A 271 24.00 10.15 -0.96
N ILE A 272 23.96 11.47 -1.11
CA ILE A 272 24.70 12.21 -2.13
C ILE A 272 25.54 13.26 -1.44
N ASN A 273 26.85 13.24 -1.67
CA ASN A 273 27.80 14.17 -1.07
C ASN A 273 27.69 14.24 0.48
N GLY A 274 27.44 13.09 1.13
CA GLY A 274 27.28 12.97 2.58
C GLY A 274 25.93 13.41 3.14
N LYS A 275 25.00 13.85 2.29
CA LYS A 275 23.62 14.18 2.68
C LYS A 275 22.70 12.99 2.39
N LYS A 276 21.96 12.53 3.40
CA LYS A 276 20.95 11.47 3.24
C LYS A 276 19.87 11.90 2.25
N ILE A 277 19.52 10.99 1.34
CA ILE A 277 18.45 11.18 0.37
C ILE A 277 17.33 10.23 0.77
N ARG A 278 16.21 10.77 1.24
CA ARG A 278 15.11 10.00 1.84
C ARG A 278 13.89 9.94 0.94
N THR A 279 13.66 10.99 0.16
CA THR A 279 12.57 11.10 -0.81
C THR A 279 13.08 11.36 -2.22
N LEU A 280 12.24 11.08 -3.21
CA LEU A 280 12.55 11.44 -4.60
C LEU A 280 12.70 12.97 -4.77
N ASP A 281 11.96 13.77 -3.99
CA ASP A 281 12.13 15.22 -3.91
C ASP A 281 13.51 15.63 -3.40
N ASP A 282 14.04 14.94 -2.37
CA ASP A 282 15.41 15.17 -1.89
C ASP A 282 16.42 14.92 -3.01
N LEU A 283 16.22 13.86 -3.79
CA LEU A 283 17.08 13.51 -4.92
C LEU A 283 17.02 14.61 -6.00
N ALA A 284 15.82 14.96 -6.44
CA ALA A 284 15.59 15.96 -7.48
C ALA A 284 16.18 17.32 -7.09
N LYS A 285 15.92 17.75 -5.85
CA LYS A 285 16.49 18.98 -5.29
C LYS A 285 18.01 18.93 -5.28
N THR A 286 18.60 17.84 -4.80
CA THR A 286 20.06 17.70 -4.72
C THR A 286 20.72 17.77 -6.11
N PHE A 287 20.12 17.15 -7.14
CA PHE A 287 20.64 17.26 -8.51
C PHE A 287 20.46 18.64 -9.15
N SER A 288 19.56 19.47 -8.63
CA SER A 288 19.39 20.86 -9.09
C SER A 288 20.39 21.84 -8.47
N GLU A 289 21.02 21.46 -7.36
CA GLU A 289 22.00 22.28 -6.65
C GLU A 289 23.36 22.27 -7.37
N PRO A 290 24.10 23.39 -7.40
CA PRO A 290 25.43 23.43 -8.01
C PRO A 290 26.40 22.56 -7.19
N ALA A 291 27.13 21.68 -7.88
CA ALA A 291 28.16 20.84 -7.29
C ALA A 291 29.33 20.63 -8.26
N ASP A 292 30.53 20.44 -7.73
CA ASP A 292 31.68 20.03 -8.55
C ASP A 292 31.54 18.58 -9.04
N ARG A 293 30.92 17.73 -8.20
CA ARG A 293 30.62 16.32 -8.46
C ARG A 293 29.47 15.87 -7.57
N PHE A 294 28.69 14.90 -8.04
CA PHE A 294 27.75 14.17 -7.18
C PHE A 294 28.33 12.79 -6.87
N VAL A 295 28.67 12.56 -5.61
CA VAL A 295 29.10 11.26 -5.09
C VAL A 295 27.88 10.59 -4.47
N VAL A 296 27.26 9.70 -5.24
CA VAL A 296 26.07 8.94 -4.88
C VAL A 296 26.50 7.62 -4.24
N LYS A 297 26.29 7.49 -2.94
CA LYS A 297 26.49 6.23 -2.24
C LYS A 297 25.20 5.42 -2.29
N MET A 298 25.34 4.15 -2.62
CA MET A 298 24.24 3.19 -2.62
C MET A 298 24.20 2.42 -1.29
N ILE A 299 23.05 1.91 -0.91
CA ILE A 299 22.89 1.03 0.25
C ILE A 299 23.66 -0.28 0.01
N GLY A 300 24.49 -0.66 0.98
CA GLY A 300 25.33 -1.87 0.97
C GLY A 300 26.77 -1.58 0.56
N ASP A 301 27.49 -2.64 0.16
CA ASP A 301 28.92 -2.56 -0.12
C ASP A 301 29.20 -2.19 -1.58
N GLY A 302 30.23 -1.37 -1.80
CA GLY A 302 30.71 -0.99 -3.12
C GLY A 302 31.27 0.43 -3.16
N PRO A 303 32.01 0.78 -4.23
CA PRO A 303 32.40 2.17 -4.45
C PRO A 303 31.16 3.04 -4.70
N PRO A 304 31.22 4.35 -4.42
CA PRO A 304 30.14 5.26 -4.78
C PRO A 304 30.09 5.47 -6.29
N LEU A 305 28.88 5.71 -6.80
CA LEU A 305 28.65 6.22 -8.14
C LEU A 305 29.00 7.71 -8.16
N VAL A 306 29.84 8.16 -9.10
CA VAL A 306 30.25 9.57 -9.20
C VAL A 306 29.80 10.15 -10.52
N LEU A 307 29.12 11.30 -10.47
CA LEU A 307 28.64 12.03 -11.64
C LEU A 307 29.32 13.40 -11.74
N ASP A 308 29.67 13.80 -12.95
CA ASP A 308 30.13 15.13 -13.31
C ASP A 308 28.94 15.94 -13.86
N PRO A 309 28.48 16.99 -13.14
CA PRO A 309 27.33 17.77 -13.57
C PRO A 309 27.52 18.48 -14.91
N LYS A 310 28.75 18.87 -15.25
CA LYS A 310 29.05 19.54 -16.52
C LYS A 310 28.89 18.57 -17.69
N GLN A 311 29.32 17.32 -17.51
CA GLN A 311 29.13 16.28 -18.52
C GLN A 311 27.66 15.89 -18.67
N ALA A 312 26.94 15.77 -17.56
CA ALA A 312 25.51 15.49 -17.57
C ALA A 312 24.72 16.57 -18.32
N GLU A 313 24.99 17.85 -18.05
CA GLU A 313 24.33 18.96 -18.74
C GLU A 313 24.71 19.01 -20.24
N ALA A 314 25.98 18.79 -20.59
CA ALA A 314 26.42 18.76 -21.99
C ALA A 314 25.80 17.60 -22.80
N ALA A 315 25.42 16.49 -22.14
CA ALA A 315 24.76 15.35 -22.76
C ALA A 315 23.23 15.44 -22.77
N ARG A 316 22.66 16.37 -22.00
CA ARG A 316 21.23 16.42 -21.66
C ARG A 316 20.30 16.37 -22.88
N GLU A 317 20.45 17.32 -23.81
CA GLU A 317 19.59 17.39 -25.00
C GLU A 317 19.81 16.21 -25.96
N ARG A 318 21.04 15.68 -26.03
CA ARG A 318 21.34 14.48 -26.82
C ARG A 318 20.62 13.26 -26.27
N ILE A 319 20.68 13.04 -24.95
CA ILE A 319 20.00 11.93 -24.27
C ILE A 319 18.48 12.07 -24.46
N LYS A 320 17.93 13.26 -24.21
CA LYS A 320 16.48 13.50 -24.36
C LYS A 320 16.00 13.23 -25.77
N THR A 321 16.71 13.72 -26.78
CA THR A 321 16.34 13.52 -28.19
C THR A 321 16.44 12.05 -28.59
N ARG A 322 17.55 11.38 -28.22
CA ARG A 322 17.79 9.98 -28.59
C ARG A 322 16.75 9.02 -28.01
N TYR A 323 16.32 9.26 -26.78
CA TYR A 323 15.41 8.38 -26.04
C TYR A 323 13.99 8.91 -25.92
N ASN A 324 13.67 10.01 -26.62
CA ASN A 324 12.37 10.67 -26.59
C ASN A 324 11.87 11.00 -25.17
N VAL A 325 12.78 11.49 -24.32
CA VAL A 325 12.45 11.90 -22.94
C VAL A 325 11.81 13.28 -22.98
N VAL A 326 10.49 13.31 -22.83
CA VAL A 326 9.70 14.56 -22.86
C VAL A 326 9.87 15.37 -21.56
N ARG A 327 9.97 14.68 -20.42
CA ARG A 327 10.22 15.28 -19.10
C ARG A 327 11.26 14.45 -18.36
N GLU A 328 12.17 15.13 -17.67
CA GLU A 328 13.23 14.47 -16.90
C GLU A 328 12.80 14.12 -15.48
N GLN A 329 11.64 14.60 -15.03
CA GLN A 329 11.12 14.23 -13.72
C GLN A 329 9.60 14.22 -13.69
N ASN A 330 9.07 13.38 -12.81
CA ASN A 330 7.70 13.39 -12.33
C ASN A 330 7.74 13.11 -10.82
N LEU A 331 7.54 14.13 -9.99
CA LEU A 331 7.71 14.00 -8.53
C LEU A 331 6.40 13.67 -7.81
N GLU A 332 5.27 13.88 -8.48
CA GLU A 332 3.94 13.57 -7.97
C GLU A 332 3.30 12.47 -8.83
N GLU A 333 2.49 11.62 -8.19
CA GLU A 333 1.61 10.73 -8.94
C GLU A 333 0.53 11.59 -9.60
N GLN A 334 0.61 11.72 -10.93
CA GLN A 334 -0.35 12.48 -11.71
C GLN A 334 -1.32 11.52 -12.38
N ALA A 335 -2.62 11.81 -12.28
CA ALA A 335 -3.63 11.13 -13.07
C ALA A 335 -3.25 11.18 -14.56
N ILE A 336 -3.36 10.05 -15.25
CA ILE A 336 -3.19 10.02 -16.70
C ILE A 336 -4.30 10.91 -17.28
N ALA A 337 -3.91 12.00 -17.96
CA ALA A 337 -4.87 12.83 -18.67
C ALA A 337 -5.71 11.92 -19.58
N LYS A 338 -7.04 11.95 -19.42
CA LYS A 338 -7.95 11.22 -20.32
C LYS A 338 -7.56 11.59 -21.74
N ALA A 339 -7.29 10.59 -22.57
CA ALA A 339 -7.10 10.82 -23.99
C ALA A 339 -8.30 11.64 -24.49
N PRO A 340 -8.09 12.69 -25.31
CA PRO A 340 -9.22 13.43 -25.85
C PRO A 340 -10.16 12.43 -26.52
N GLU A 341 -11.44 12.46 -26.13
CA GLU A 341 -12.50 11.74 -26.84
C GLU A 341 -12.48 12.23 -28.28
N ASN A 342 -11.76 11.52 -29.15
CA ASN A 342 -11.96 11.67 -30.57
C ASN A 342 -13.35 11.10 -30.86
N GLN A 343 -14.33 12.00 -30.81
CA GLN A 343 -15.54 11.88 -31.59
C GLN A 343 -15.13 11.55 -33.03
N LYS A 344 -15.33 10.29 -33.41
CA LYS A 344 -16.06 9.93 -34.63
C LYS A 344 -16.39 8.46 -34.62
N LYS A 345 -17.67 8.21 -34.35
CA LYS A 345 -18.46 7.11 -34.88
C LYS A 345 -18.08 6.85 -36.34
N ILE A 346 -17.96 5.57 -36.71
CA ILE A 346 -18.47 5.07 -37.99
C ILE A 346 -19.48 4.00 -37.64
#